data_AF-A0A929XUZ2-F1
#
_entry.id   AF-A0A929XUZ2-F1
#
_cell.length_a   1.000
_cell.length_b   1.000
_cell.length_c   1.000
_cell.angle_alpha   90.00
_cell.angle_beta   90.00
_cell.angle_gamma   90.00
#
_symmetry.space_group_name_H-M   'P 1'
#
loop_
_entity.id
_entity.type
_entity.pdbx_description
1 polymer ?
#
loop_
_entity_poly.entity_id
_entity_poly.type
_entity_poly.pdbx_seq_one_letter_code
_entity_poly.pdbx_strand_id
1 'polypeptide(L)'
;MEDICGLGTGAGLLGWNCRHSYYLFFPGSERQYTDEWLEEQREAEAVKQSFRGQEYNTYEATQEQRRMETNMRAQRSKVCLLEEGEADLDDIVIAKCKYQAQLDEYKEFSRKFRLPEQKERIYADLKGRVAPSKKQYAIYTQALEKTAFNGLQQSDLGKFKKHIALDERVGKEYYECLKTRFSHGTDIGKALFNKFVEQGVIADSAYLDVNPRTK
;
A
#
# COMPACT_ATOMS: atom_id res chain seq x y z
N MET A 1 2.32 12.59 40.59
CA MET A 1 2.10 11.23 40.02
C MET A 1 0.64 10.83 40.12
N GLU A 2 -0.02 11.07 41.26
CA GLU A 2 -1.47 10.85 41.42
C GLU A 2 -2.30 11.69 40.44
N ASP A 3 -2.04 12.99 40.32
CA ASP A 3 -2.82 13.88 39.43
C ASP A 3 -2.61 13.65 37.93
N ILE A 4 -1.40 13.28 37.51
CA ILE A 4 -1.04 13.14 36.08
C ILE A 4 -1.31 11.71 35.60
N CYS A 5 -1.00 10.72 36.44
CA CYS A 5 -1.03 9.30 36.08
C CYS A 5 -2.24 8.56 36.66
N GLY A 6 -3.06 9.23 37.48
CA GLY A 6 -4.16 8.61 38.23
C GLY A 6 -3.68 7.52 39.19
N LEU A 7 -2.45 7.63 39.71
CA LEU A 7 -1.87 6.57 40.55
C LEU A 7 -2.80 6.25 41.74
N GLY A 8 -3.17 4.98 41.90
CA GLY A 8 -4.05 4.52 42.98
C GLY A 8 -5.56 4.65 42.66
N THR A 9 -5.91 5.26 41.52
CA THR A 9 -7.29 5.26 41.02
C THR A 9 -7.56 4.05 40.13
N GLY A 10 -8.81 3.59 40.05
CA GLY A 10 -9.18 2.40 39.27
C GLY A 10 -8.82 2.48 37.78
N ALA A 11 -8.84 3.68 37.19
CA ALA A 11 -8.51 3.91 35.79
C ALA A 11 -7.02 4.27 35.54
N GLY A 12 -6.26 4.61 36.59
CA GLY A 12 -4.89 5.09 36.45
C GLY A 12 -3.83 4.01 36.67
N LEU A 13 -2.60 4.45 36.93
CA LEU A 13 -1.45 3.56 37.15
C LEU A 13 -1.69 2.65 38.37
N LEU A 14 -1.42 1.34 38.25
CA LEU A 14 -1.81 0.28 39.20
C LEU A 14 -3.33 0.06 39.37
N GLY A 15 -4.15 0.63 38.49
CA GLY A 15 -5.59 0.38 38.45
C GLY A 15 -5.98 -0.93 37.76
N TRP A 16 -7.27 -1.09 37.45
CA TRP A 16 -7.89 -2.36 37.01
C TRP A 16 -7.23 -3.00 35.78
N ASN A 17 -6.75 -2.17 34.84
CA ASN A 17 -6.14 -2.62 33.58
C ASN A 17 -4.62 -2.42 33.52
N CYS A 18 -3.99 -2.04 34.64
CA CYS A 18 -2.61 -1.58 34.66
C CYS A 18 -1.76 -2.48 35.57
N ARG A 19 -1.16 -3.54 35.00
CA ARG A 19 -0.34 -4.53 35.74
C ARG A 19 1.10 -4.09 35.99
N HIS A 20 1.33 -2.81 36.27
CA HIS A 20 2.67 -2.35 36.64
C HIS A 20 3.00 -2.82 38.06
N SER A 21 4.28 -2.84 38.42
CA SER A 21 4.74 -3.16 39.77
C SER A 21 5.82 -2.17 40.18
N TYR A 22 5.85 -1.81 41.46
CA TYR A 22 6.95 -1.04 42.00
C TYR A 22 8.08 -1.94 42.45
N TYR A 23 9.29 -1.56 42.05
CA TYR A 23 10.52 -2.13 42.58
C TYR A 23 11.04 -1.22 43.69
N LEU A 24 11.69 -1.79 44.70
CA LEU A 24 12.27 -1.01 45.79
C LEU A 24 13.38 -0.11 45.22
N PHE A 25 13.28 1.20 45.51
CA PHE A 25 14.32 2.16 45.21
C PHE A 25 15.12 2.43 46.49
N PHE A 26 16.40 2.08 46.47
CA PHE A 26 17.29 2.32 47.61
C PHE A 26 17.79 3.78 47.58
N PRO A 27 17.61 4.56 48.66
CA PRO A 27 18.16 5.92 48.74
C PRO A 27 19.68 5.90 48.54
N GLY A 28 20.20 6.75 47.64
CA GLY A 28 21.60 6.76 47.23
C GLY A 28 21.95 5.85 46.05
N SER A 29 20.96 5.13 45.49
CA SER A 29 21.16 4.45 44.21
C SER A 29 21.36 5.47 43.07
N GLU A 30 22.39 5.23 42.27
CA GLU A 30 22.71 6.06 41.12
C GLU A 30 21.70 5.80 39.99
N ARG A 31 21.43 6.83 39.19
CA ARG A 31 20.59 6.68 38.00
C ARG A 31 21.25 5.70 37.04
N GLN A 32 20.46 4.76 36.52
CA GLN A 32 20.92 3.76 35.54
C GLN A 32 21.51 4.40 34.27
N TYR A 33 20.97 5.56 33.86
CA TYR A 33 21.37 6.27 32.65
C TYR A 33 21.82 7.68 33.00
N THR A 34 23.00 8.06 32.50
CA THR A 34 23.56 9.40 32.64
C THR A 34 22.87 10.38 31.69
N ASP A 35 22.93 11.68 31.98
CA ASP A 35 22.31 12.69 31.12
C ASP A 35 22.98 12.78 29.74
N GLU A 36 24.30 12.58 29.68
CA GLU A 36 25.06 12.50 28.42
C GLU A 36 24.54 11.36 27.54
N TRP A 37 24.35 10.16 28.11
CA TRP A 37 23.81 9.01 27.37
C TRP A 37 22.38 9.26 26.87
N LEU A 38 21.54 9.93 27.66
CA LEU A 38 20.18 10.28 27.26
C LEU A 38 20.17 11.26 26.07
N GLU A 39 21.08 12.22 26.05
CA GLU A 39 21.23 13.14 24.91
C GLU A 39 21.70 12.39 23.66
N GLU A 40 22.71 11.52 23.79
CA GLU A 40 23.16 10.69 22.66
C GLU A 40 22.01 9.85 22.08
N GLN A 41 21.13 9.29 22.92
CA GLN A 41 19.94 8.58 22.44
C GLN A 41 18.95 9.52 21.74
N ARG A 42 18.70 10.72 22.27
CA ARG A 42 17.80 11.70 21.62
C ARG A 42 18.32 12.11 20.25
N GLU A 43 19.62 12.34 20.13
CA GLU A 43 20.26 12.68 18.86
C GLU A 43 20.16 11.52 17.86
N ALA A 44 20.39 10.29 18.32
CA ALA A 44 20.22 9.10 17.48
C ALA A 44 18.76 8.91 17.02
N GLU A 45 17.77 9.16 17.89
CA GLU A 45 16.35 9.13 17.55
C GLU A 45 15.91 10.31 16.68
N ALA A 46 16.62 11.44 16.66
CA ALA A 46 16.28 12.57 15.79
C ALA A 46 16.56 12.28 14.31
N VAL A 47 17.46 11.35 14.01
CA VAL A 47 17.82 10.97 12.63
C VAL A 47 16.67 10.21 11.97
N LYS A 48 16.02 10.86 11.01
CA LYS A 48 14.95 10.25 10.20
C LYS A 48 15.51 9.62 8.93
N GLN A 49 14.91 8.50 8.54
CA GLN A 49 15.16 7.87 7.26
C GLN A 49 13.83 7.60 6.54
N SER A 50 13.83 7.78 5.22
CA SER A 50 12.63 7.58 4.40
C SER A 50 12.48 6.13 3.94
N PHE A 51 11.27 5.59 3.90
CA PHE A 51 10.91 4.32 3.29
C PHE A 51 9.56 4.45 2.58
N ARG A 52 9.53 4.11 1.28
CA ARG A 52 8.32 4.20 0.43
C ARG A 52 7.54 5.52 0.55
N GLY A 53 8.25 6.64 0.67
CA GLY A 53 7.68 7.98 0.76
C GLY A 53 7.26 8.44 2.15
N GLN A 54 7.48 7.63 3.19
CA GLN A 54 7.25 8.00 4.60
C GLN A 54 8.57 8.07 5.35
N GLU A 55 8.68 9.01 6.28
CA GLU A 55 9.87 9.17 7.12
C GLU A 55 9.65 8.55 8.49
N TYR A 56 10.69 7.90 9.00
CA TYR A 56 10.67 7.23 10.29
C TYR A 56 11.94 7.53 11.06
N ASN A 57 11.81 7.82 12.34
CA ASN A 57 12.93 7.66 13.27
C ASN A 57 13.11 6.20 13.70
N THR A 58 14.13 5.91 14.53
CA THR A 58 14.43 4.56 15.03
C THR A 58 13.29 3.97 15.86
N TYR A 59 12.64 4.77 16.70
CA TYR A 59 11.52 4.36 17.53
C TYR A 59 10.28 4.03 16.71
N GLU A 60 9.86 4.94 15.84
CA GLU A 60 8.76 4.81 14.89
C GLU A 60 8.99 3.62 13.97
N ALA A 61 10.23 3.42 13.48
CA ALA A 61 10.55 2.25 12.68
C ALA A 61 10.35 0.93 13.44
N THR A 62 10.69 0.90 14.74
CA THR A 62 10.45 -0.27 15.59
C THR A 62 8.95 -0.50 15.82
N GLN A 63 8.16 0.57 15.98
CA GLN A 63 6.70 0.47 16.10
C GLN A 63 6.06 -0.03 14.81
N GLU A 64 6.52 0.48 13.67
CA GLU A 64 6.09 0.03 12.35
C GLU A 64 6.45 -1.43 12.08
N GLN A 65 7.65 -1.87 12.47
CA GLN A 65 8.05 -3.27 12.43
C GLN A 65 7.04 -4.16 13.18
N ARG A 66 6.59 -3.75 14.37
CA ARG A 66 5.57 -4.48 15.15
C ARG A 66 4.18 -4.43 14.50
N ARG A 67 3.82 -3.31 13.85
CA ARG A 67 2.58 -3.19 13.09
C ARG A 67 2.58 -4.18 11.92
N MET A 68 3.67 -4.24 11.16
CA MET A 68 3.86 -5.23 10.09
C MET A 68 3.79 -6.67 10.61
N GLU A 69 4.43 -6.98 11.75
CA GLU A 69 4.34 -8.30 12.40
C GLU A 69 2.90 -8.69 12.77
N THR A 70 2.12 -7.73 13.25
CA THR A 70 0.71 -7.94 13.60
C THR A 70 -0.14 -8.17 12.36
N ASN A 71 0.07 -7.39 11.30
CA ASN A 71 -0.62 -7.55 10.03
C ASN A 71 -0.31 -8.92 9.39
N MET A 72 0.94 -9.37 9.46
CA MET A 72 1.35 -10.70 8.99
C MET A 72 0.67 -11.83 9.77
N ARG A 73 0.53 -11.72 11.09
CA ARG A 73 -0.22 -12.69 11.91
C ARG A 73 -1.70 -12.74 11.52
N ALA A 74 -2.31 -11.58 11.30
CA ALA A 74 -3.69 -11.50 10.82
C ALA A 74 -3.84 -12.13 9.43
N GLN A 75 -2.91 -11.86 8.51
CA GLN A 75 -2.94 -12.44 7.17
C GLN A 75 -2.76 -13.96 7.19
N ARG A 76 -1.86 -14.49 8.03
CA ARG A 76 -1.74 -15.95 8.23
C ARG A 76 -3.02 -16.55 8.77
N SER A 77 -3.61 -15.93 9.79
CA SER A 77 -4.90 -16.37 10.34
C SER A 77 -5.99 -16.38 9.27
N LYS A 78 -6.02 -15.36 8.40
CA LYS A 78 -6.94 -15.31 7.27
C LYS A 78 -6.74 -16.48 6.30
N VAL A 79 -5.50 -16.82 5.96
CA VAL A 79 -5.24 -17.97 5.05
C VAL A 79 -5.70 -19.27 5.70
N CYS A 80 -5.38 -19.52 6.97
CA CYS A 80 -5.84 -20.74 7.66
C CYS A 80 -7.37 -20.83 7.65
N LEU A 81 -8.07 -19.72 7.92
CA LEU A 81 -9.53 -19.68 7.86
C LEU A 81 -10.09 -19.95 6.46
N LEU A 82 -9.43 -19.46 5.41
CA LEU A 82 -9.83 -19.74 4.02
C LEU A 82 -9.61 -21.22 3.65
N GLU A 83 -8.55 -21.84 4.16
CA GLU A 83 -8.28 -23.27 3.99
C GLU A 83 -9.28 -24.14 4.74
N GLU A 84 -9.59 -23.80 6.00
CA GLU A 84 -10.58 -24.49 6.83
C GLU A 84 -12.01 -24.33 6.28
N GLY A 85 -12.31 -23.17 5.70
CA GLY A 85 -13.62 -22.86 5.11
C GLY A 85 -13.81 -23.35 3.68
N GLU A 86 -12.89 -24.14 3.14
CA GLU A 86 -12.92 -24.66 1.75
C GLU A 86 -13.23 -23.57 0.71
N ALA A 87 -12.65 -22.38 0.90
CA ALA A 87 -12.79 -21.28 -0.04
C ALA A 87 -12.17 -21.61 -1.40
N ASP A 88 -12.45 -20.77 -2.40
CA ASP A 88 -11.90 -20.96 -3.73
C ASP A 88 -10.35 -21.01 -3.72
N LEU A 89 -9.80 -21.91 -4.53
CA LEU A 89 -8.36 -22.17 -4.56
C LEU A 89 -7.58 -20.93 -4.99
N ASP A 90 -8.13 -20.16 -5.92
CA ASP A 90 -7.50 -18.91 -6.38
C ASP A 90 -7.42 -17.89 -5.25
N ASP A 91 -8.48 -17.75 -4.45
CA ASP A 91 -8.50 -16.85 -3.29
C ASP A 91 -7.47 -17.24 -2.22
N ILE A 92 -7.34 -18.55 -1.94
CA ILE A 92 -6.32 -19.07 -1.02
C ILE A 92 -4.92 -18.76 -1.56
N VAL A 93 -4.65 -19.01 -2.84
CA VAL A 93 -3.35 -18.75 -3.47
C VAL A 93 -3.02 -17.26 -3.46
N ILE A 94 -3.99 -16.40 -3.76
CA ILE A 94 -3.84 -14.93 -3.70
C ILE A 94 -3.51 -14.50 -2.28
N ALA A 95 -4.22 -15.01 -1.27
CA ALA A 95 -3.97 -14.68 0.13
C ALA A 95 -2.57 -15.09 0.59
N LYS A 96 -2.09 -16.27 0.15
CA LYS A 96 -0.71 -16.74 0.39
C LYS A 96 0.33 -15.85 -0.31
N CYS A 97 0.09 -15.44 -1.55
CA CYS A 97 1.00 -14.56 -2.27
C CYS A 97 1.07 -13.16 -1.65
N LYS A 98 -0.04 -12.63 -1.14
CA LYS A 98 -0.06 -11.38 -0.37
C LYS A 98 0.77 -11.48 0.91
N TYR A 99 0.68 -12.60 1.63
CA TYR A 99 1.52 -12.85 2.80
C TYR A 99 3.01 -12.87 2.45
N GLN A 100 3.38 -13.50 1.33
CA GLN A 100 4.77 -13.50 0.86
C GLN A 100 5.28 -12.09 0.53
N ALA A 101 4.45 -11.26 -0.12
CA ALA A 101 4.80 -9.87 -0.40
C ALA A 101 5.03 -9.05 0.89
N GLN A 102 4.19 -9.25 1.92
CA GLN A 102 4.36 -8.63 3.23
C GLN A 102 5.66 -9.07 3.91
N LEU A 103 6.04 -10.35 3.80
CA LEU A 103 7.31 -10.86 4.32
C LEU A 103 8.51 -10.22 3.63
N ASP A 104 8.44 -10.00 2.32
CA ASP A 104 9.53 -9.40 1.56
C ASP A 104 9.65 -7.90 1.89
N GLU A 105 8.54 -7.18 2.01
CA GLU A 105 8.52 -5.80 2.50
C GLU A 105 9.08 -5.68 3.92
N TYR A 106 8.71 -6.59 4.83
CA TYR A 106 9.25 -6.61 6.19
C TYR A 106 10.77 -6.79 6.23
N LYS A 107 11.32 -7.66 5.37
CA LYS A 107 12.77 -7.87 5.26
C LYS A 107 13.48 -6.65 4.70
N GLU A 108 12.93 -6.03 3.66
CA GLU A 108 13.47 -4.81 3.08
C GLU A 108 13.47 -3.67 4.09
N PHE A 109 12.37 -3.50 4.81
CA PHE A 109 12.22 -2.50 5.88
C PHE A 109 13.25 -2.74 6.99
N SER A 110 13.28 -3.95 7.55
CA SER A 110 14.19 -4.30 8.65
C SER A 110 15.65 -4.10 8.24
N ARG A 111 16.02 -4.49 7.00
CA ARG A 111 17.36 -4.26 6.45
C ARG A 111 17.70 -2.78 6.32
N LYS A 112 16.76 -1.96 5.85
CA LYS A 112 16.97 -0.52 5.65
C LYS A 112 17.25 0.19 6.97
N PHE A 113 16.44 -0.09 7.99
CA PHE A 113 16.59 0.50 9.33
C PHE A 113 17.59 -0.24 10.22
N ARG A 114 18.25 -1.29 9.71
CA ARG A 114 19.19 -2.16 10.44
C ARG A 114 18.60 -2.75 11.72
N LEU A 115 17.29 -3.01 11.71
CA LEU A 115 16.58 -3.65 12.80
C LEU A 115 16.69 -5.17 12.69
N PRO A 116 16.80 -5.90 13.82
CA PRO A 116 16.79 -7.35 13.81
C PRO A 116 15.41 -7.88 13.37
N GLU A 117 15.41 -8.90 12.51
CA GLU A 117 14.19 -9.58 12.07
C GLU A 117 13.67 -10.51 13.19
N GLN A 118 12.51 -10.19 13.78
CA GLN A 118 11.91 -10.93 14.91
C GLN A 118 10.79 -11.86 14.43
N LYS A 119 11.13 -12.79 13.53
CA LYS A 119 10.16 -13.72 12.91
C LYS A 119 9.39 -14.56 13.91
N GLU A 120 9.98 -14.87 15.06
CA GLU A 120 9.35 -15.61 16.15
C GLU A 120 8.01 -14.98 16.58
N ARG A 121 7.92 -13.64 16.58
CA ARG A 121 6.69 -12.92 16.90
C ARG A 121 5.57 -13.19 15.89
N ILE A 122 5.93 -13.45 14.64
CA ILE A 122 4.97 -13.76 13.58
C ILE A 122 4.43 -15.19 13.77
N TYR A 123 5.27 -16.12 14.19
CA TYR A 123 4.95 -17.56 14.33
C TYR A 123 4.48 -17.97 15.73
N ALA A 124 4.35 -17.02 16.66
CA ALA A 124 3.91 -17.26 18.04
C ALA A 124 2.51 -17.92 18.15
N ASP A 125 1.71 -17.90 17.07
CA ASP A 125 0.38 -18.52 16.98
C ASP A 125 0.40 -20.03 16.70
N LEU A 126 1.57 -20.63 16.45
CA LEU A 126 1.76 -22.06 16.13
C LEU A 126 1.01 -22.57 14.89
N LYS A 127 0.48 -21.69 14.03
CA LYS A 127 -0.28 -22.06 12.81
C LYS A 127 0.58 -22.55 11.63
N GLY A 128 1.82 -22.96 11.86
CA GLY A 128 2.71 -23.48 10.83
C GLY A 128 3.11 -22.47 9.74
N ARG A 129 3.66 -22.96 8.61
CA ARG A 129 4.10 -22.11 7.49
C ARG A 129 3.01 -22.01 6.43
N VAL A 130 2.71 -20.77 6.03
CA VAL A 130 1.60 -20.44 5.11
C VAL A 130 2.10 -19.91 3.75
N ALA A 131 3.39 -19.62 3.62
CA ALA A 131 3.97 -19.05 2.41
C ALA A 131 3.78 -19.99 1.19
N PRO A 132 3.49 -19.44 0.00
CA PRO A 132 3.30 -20.21 -1.23
C PRO A 132 4.63 -20.73 -1.78
N SER A 133 4.56 -21.63 -2.76
CA SER A 133 5.75 -22.06 -3.50
C SER A 133 6.39 -20.89 -4.27
N LYS A 134 7.72 -20.91 -4.42
CA LYS A 134 8.46 -19.90 -5.20
C LYS A 134 7.91 -19.75 -6.62
N LYS A 135 7.51 -20.86 -7.25
CA LYS A 135 6.92 -20.85 -8.60
C LYS A 135 5.58 -20.12 -8.63
N GLN A 136 4.69 -20.42 -7.67
CA GLN A 136 3.38 -19.77 -7.57
C GLN A 136 3.53 -18.27 -7.32
N TYR A 137 4.45 -17.88 -6.43
CA TYR A 137 4.72 -16.47 -6.16
C TYR A 137 5.22 -15.73 -7.41
N ALA A 138 6.14 -16.32 -8.17
CA ALA A 138 6.65 -15.73 -9.41
C ALA A 138 5.55 -15.57 -10.49
N ILE A 139 4.63 -16.53 -10.59
CA ILE A 139 3.48 -16.43 -11.50
C ILE A 139 2.57 -15.27 -11.06
N TYR A 140 2.29 -15.17 -9.76
CA TYR A 140 1.47 -14.09 -9.21
C TYR A 140 2.08 -12.71 -9.44
N THR A 141 3.39 -12.54 -9.21
CA THR A 141 4.07 -11.26 -9.46
C THR A 141 4.03 -10.87 -10.94
N GLN A 142 4.28 -11.82 -11.85
CA GLN A 142 4.15 -11.58 -13.29
C GLN A 142 2.72 -11.21 -13.70
N ALA A 143 1.71 -11.85 -13.10
CA ALA A 143 0.32 -11.53 -13.37
C ALA A 143 -0.06 -10.12 -12.88
N LEU A 144 0.42 -9.71 -11.70
CA LEU A 144 0.24 -8.35 -11.19
C LEU A 144 0.91 -7.31 -12.10
N GLU A 145 2.15 -7.54 -12.53
CA GLU A 145 2.87 -6.66 -13.43
C GLU A 145 2.15 -6.52 -14.78
N LYS A 146 1.68 -7.62 -15.35
CA LYS A 146 0.87 -7.61 -16.59
C LYS A 146 -0.43 -6.84 -16.40
N THR A 147 -1.11 -7.02 -15.26
CA THR A 147 -2.35 -6.32 -14.95
C THR A 147 -2.12 -4.81 -14.77
N ALA A 148 -1.07 -4.43 -14.05
CA ALA A 148 -0.66 -3.03 -13.90
C ALA A 148 -0.27 -2.40 -15.24
N PHE A 149 0.49 -3.12 -16.07
CA PHE A 149 0.86 -2.70 -17.42
C PHE A 149 -0.36 -2.54 -18.33
N ASN A 150 -1.31 -3.48 -18.29
CA ASN A 150 -2.56 -3.38 -19.02
C ASN A 150 -3.43 -2.21 -18.53
N GLY A 151 -3.47 -1.95 -17.22
CA GLY A 151 -4.15 -0.79 -16.63
C GLY A 151 -3.53 0.54 -17.08
N LEU A 152 -2.20 0.60 -17.18
CA LEU A 152 -1.47 1.73 -17.77
C LEU A 152 -1.75 1.87 -19.28
N GLN A 153 -1.84 0.76 -20.02
CA GLN A 153 -2.19 0.77 -21.45
C GLN A 153 -3.66 1.15 -21.69
N GLN A 154 -4.57 0.82 -20.77
CA GLN A 154 -5.97 1.22 -20.81
C GLN A 154 -6.18 2.63 -20.24
N SER A 155 -5.35 3.57 -20.71
CA SER A 155 -5.54 5.01 -20.55
C SER A 155 -6.90 5.46 -21.09
N ASP A 156 -7.43 6.59 -20.60
CA ASP A 156 -8.69 7.14 -21.10
C ASP A 156 -8.66 7.46 -22.60
N LEU A 157 -7.46 7.71 -23.14
CA LEU A 157 -7.20 7.79 -24.57
C LEU A 157 -7.36 6.42 -25.28
N GLY A 158 -6.93 5.33 -24.65
CA GLY A 158 -7.12 3.98 -25.13
C GLY A 158 -8.60 3.56 -25.17
N LYS A 159 -9.39 3.98 -24.18
CA LYS A 159 -10.85 3.78 -24.16
C LYS A 159 -11.55 4.59 -25.26
N PHE A 160 -11.18 5.86 -25.43
CA PHE A 160 -11.66 6.73 -26.50
C PHE A 160 -11.41 6.14 -27.90
N LYS A 161 -10.18 5.69 -28.16
CA LYS A 161 -9.81 5.09 -29.45
C LYS A 161 -10.62 3.84 -29.77
N LYS A 162 -10.84 2.97 -28.79
CA LYS A 162 -11.68 1.77 -28.96
C LYS A 162 -13.13 2.14 -29.24
N HIS A 163 -13.68 3.14 -28.55
CA HIS A 163 -15.06 3.58 -28.75
C HIS A 163 -15.31 4.11 -30.16
N ILE A 164 -14.44 4.98 -30.67
CA ILE A 164 -14.61 5.59 -31.99
C ILE A 164 -14.30 4.59 -33.11
N ALA A 165 -13.29 3.73 -32.93
CA ALA A 165 -12.93 2.74 -33.93
C ALA A 165 -13.99 1.64 -34.14
N LEU A 166 -14.92 1.47 -33.19
CA LEU A 166 -16.02 0.51 -33.27
C LEU A 166 -17.31 1.11 -33.89
N ASP A 167 -17.37 2.43 -34.12
CA ASP A 167 -18.56 3.06 -34.73
C ASP A 167 -18.46 3.02 -36.26
N GLU A 168 -19.29 2.20 -36.90
CA GLU A 168 -19.31 2.00 -38.35
C GLU A 168 -19.61 3.28 -39.14
N ARG A 169 -20.21 4.29 -38.49
CA ARG A 169 -20.55 5.58 -39.10
C ARG A 169 -19.40 6.58 -39.09
N VAL A 170 -18.29 6.25 -38.42
CA VAL A 170 -17.12 7.13 -38.40
C VAL A 170 -16.23 6.81 -39.60
N GLY A 171 -16.31 7.67 -40.61
CA GLY A 171 -15.41 7.62 -41.76
C GLY A 171 -13.93 7.71 -41.35
N LYS A 172 -13.06 7.02 -42.10
CA LYS A 172 -11.62 6.90 -41.82
C LYS A 172 -10.90 8.26 -41.75
N GLU A 173 -11.31 9.22 -42.57
CA GLU A 173 -10.75 10.58 -42.62
C GLU A 173 -11.13 11.40 -41.37
N TYR A 174 -12.39 11.30 -40.93
CA TYR A 174 -12.90 11.95 -39.73
C TYR A 174 -12.25 11.41 -38.45
N TYR A 175 -12.01 10.09 -38.40
CA TYR A 175 -11.28 9.44 -37.31
C TYR A 175 -9.86 10.00 -37.14
N GLU A 176 -9.09 10.17 -38.22
CA GLU A 176 -7.72 10.68 -38.13
C GLU A 176 -7.67 12.15 -37.68
N CYS A 177 -8.66 12.96 -38.06
CA CYS A 177 -8.79 14.34 -37.57
C CYS A 177 -9.12 14.39 -36.06
N LEU A 178 -10.07 13.58 -35.59
CA LEU A 178 -10.40 13.51 -34.16
C LEU A 178 -9.22 12.99 -33.33
N LYS A 179 -8.54 11.95 -33.83
CA LYS A 179 -7.39 11.33 -33.18
C LYS A 179 -6.22 12.31 -33.00
N THR A 180 -5.94 13.15 -33.99
CA THR A 180 -4.86 14.16 -33.91
C THR A 180 -5.19 15.32 -32.96
N ARG A 181 -6.47 15.70 -32.85
CA ARG A 181 -6.88 16.76 -31.93
C ARG A 181 -6.92 16.31 -30.47
N PHE A 182 -7.31 15.06 -30.21
CA PHE A 182 -7.35 14.49 -28.86
C PHE A 182 -6.02 13.89 -28.39
N SER A 183 -5.07 13.59 -29.28
CA SER A 183 -3.72 13.15 -28.89
C SER A 183 -2.95 14.21 -28.09
N HIS A 184 -3.29 15.49 -28.27
CA HIS A 184 -2.72 16.62 -27.52
C HIS A 184 -3.69 17.24 -26.49
N GLY A 185 -4.86 16.62 -26.26
CA GLY A 185 -5.86 17.15 -25.32
C GLY A 185 -5.50 16.93 -23.84
N THR A 186 -6.07 17.76 -22.97
CA THR A 186 -6.00 17.60 -21.50
C THR A 186 -6.78 16.37 -21.04
N ASP A 187 -6.35 15.73 -19.95
CA ASP A 187 -6.94 14.47 -19.49
C ASP A 187 -8.41 14.62 -19.03
N ILE A 188 -8.78 15.80 -18.52
CA ILE A 188 -10.17 16.17 -18.19
C ILE A 188 -11.05 16.19 -19.45
N GLY A 189 -10.55 16.69 -20.58
CA GLY A 189 -11.29 16.72 -21.85
C GLY A 189 -11.55 15.31 -22.42
N LYS A 190 -10.58 14.40 -22.26
CA LYS A 190 -10.73 12.99 -22.65
C LYS A 190 -11.79 12.29 -21.79
N ALA A 191 -11.80 12.58 -20.48
CA ALA A 191 -12.78 12.01 -19.55
C ALA A 191 -14.22 12.53 -19.79
N LEU A 192 -14.39 13.83 -20.06
CA LEU A 192 -15.70 14.43 -20.37
C LEU A 192 -16.30 13.86 -21.66
N PHE A 193 -15.49 13.69 -22.71
CA PHE A 193 -15.95 13.12 -23.97
C PHE A 193 -16.47 11.69 -23.77
N ASN A 194 -15.71 10.84 -23.08
CA ASN A 194 -16.13 9.47 -22.76
C ASN A 194 -17.42 9.43 -21.91
N LYS A 195 -17.71 10.47 -21.13
CA LYS A 195 -18.90 10.54 -20.27
C LYS A 195 -20.15 11.02 -21.00
N PHE A 196 -20.02 11.96 -21.94
CA PHE A 196 -21.15 12.67 -22.55
C PHE A 196 -21.41 12.31 -24.01
N VAL A 197 -20.53 11.53 -24.64
CA VAL A 197 -20.76 11.01 -26.00
C VAL A 197 -21.18 9.55 -25.91
N GLU A 198 -22.48 9.31 -26.04
CA GLU A 198 -23.05 7.96 -26.07
C GLU A 198 -22.80 7.28 -27.43
N GLN A 199 -22.73 5.93 -27.44
CA GLN A 199 -22.71 5.15 -28.67
C GLN A 199 -23.97 5.46 -29.46
N GLY A 200 -23.83 5.98 -30.69
CA GLY A 200 -25.01 6.36 -31.48
C GLY A 200 -25.12 7.84 -31.87
N VAL A 201 -24.40 8.76 -31.22
CA VAL A 201 -24.73 10.20 -31.32
C VAL A 201 -24.04 10.92 -32.49
N ILE A 202 -22.96 10.35 -33.05
CA ILE A 202 -22.20 11.02 -34.12
C ILE A 202 -22.85 10.70 -35.47
N ALA A 203 -23.61 11.64 -36.01
CA ALA A 203 -24.00 11.64 -37.42
C ALA A 203 -22.83 12.15 -38.28
N ASP A 204 -22.71 11.64 -39.51
CA ASP A 204 -21.76 12.12 -40.52
C ASP A 204 -21.87 13.63 -40.70
N SER A 205 -21.06 14.40 -39.97
CA SER A 205 -20.82 15.78 -40.29
C SER A 205 -19.80 15.77 -41.41
N ALA A 206 -20.27 15.85 -42.67
CA ALA A 206 -19.41 16.14 -43.81
C ALA A 206 -18.46 17.29 -43.40
N TYR A 207 -17.17 16.99 -43.36
CA TYR A 207 -16.14 17.89 -42.86
C TYR A 207 -16.09 19.10 -43.80
N LEU A 208 -16.69 20.22 -43.39
CA LEU A 208 -16.54 21.48 -44.11
C LEU A 208 -15.10 21.94 -43.88
N ASP A 209 -14.29 21.81 -44.93
CA ASP A 209 -12.89 22.21 -44.96
C ASP A 209 -12.79 23.75 -44.91
N VAL A 210 -13.05 24.34 -43.75
CA VAL A 210 -12.84 25.78 -43.54
C VAL A 210 -11.40 25.96 -43.10
N ASN A 211 -10.52 25.97 -44.09
CA ASN A 211 -9.10 26.29 -43.94
C ASN A 211 -8.97 27.74 -43.42
N PRO A 212 -8.49 27.97 -42.17
CA PRO A 212 -8.37 29.32 -41.64
C PRO A 212 -7.05 29.93 -42.13
N ARG A 213 -6.95 30.17 -43.44
CA ARG A 213 -5.89 30.96 -44.08
C ARG A 213 -6.23 31.18 -45.56
N THR A 214 -6.99 32.22 -45.85
CA THR A 214 -6.82 33.07 -47.04
C THR A 214 -7.48 34.42 -46.76
N LYS A 215 -6.88 35.47 -47.33
CA LYS A 215 -6.94 36.90 -46.96
C LYS A 215 -8.34 37.51 -46.82
#